data_AF-A0A3B9BDQ5-F1
#
_entry.id   AF-A0A3B9BDQ5-F1
#
_cell.length_a   1.000
_cell.length_b   1.000
_cell.length_c   1.000
_cell.angle_alpha   90.00
_cell.angle_beta   90.00
_cell.angle_gamma   90.00
#
_symmetry.space_group_name_H-M   'P 1'
#
loop_
_entity.id
_entity.type
_entity.pdbx_description
1 polymer ?
#
loop_
_entity_poly.entity_id
_entity_poly.type
_entity_poly.pdbx_seq_one_letter_code
_entity_poly.pdbx_strand_id
1 'polypeptide(L)'
;MTAIFRTPFFIFLTLVLSNAFQSLLYSEVHPYVNLGRNVFDSLKTQDFKKFFNQSVFSLTETEFRTFLLNIRNQDIRNHLTDLHKLPFPEDANTTQKKWDIVFAHNWRKEWRHLNRNTNGMVKSESFMPLLHGAEKYSFQWQTVELLKVEVLLPLTWQNGRFELKRDLDLSEFEQDPRTIFVDRRVQYRIKPDKSTYSKALMIGTITEDSESLIKANILGNGSGQGDIILNFPFARDAPLYYFCPDQKGVGGEIIIKDFMDYDKPNQRHDLLLTMAFGNPVKYFQIQLKDVLIVGEDALFFGRPEWIGEVNLPSGILY
;
A
#
# COMPACT_ATOMS: atom_id res chain seq x y z
N MET A 1 26.30 -33.36 56.13
CA MET A 1 24.97 -33.44 55.50
C MET A 1 24.95 -32.49 54.33
N THR A 2 25.04 -33.07 53.14
CA THR A 2 25.23 -32.45 51.83
C THR A 2 23.93 -31.85 51.31
N ALA A 3 23.91 -30.53 51.07
CA ALA A 3 22.85 -29.86 50.33
C ALA A 3 23.09 -30.07 48.82
N ILE A 4 22.21 -30.84 48.19
CA ILE A 4 22.16 -31.01 46.74
C ILE A 4 21.34 -29.84 46.17
N PHE A 5 22.02 -28.80 45.68
CA PHE A 5 21.39 -27.79 44.83
C PHE A 5 21.23 -28.37 43.42
N ARG A 6 20.07 -28.98 43.15
CA ARG A 6 19.59 -29.27 41.79
C ARG A 6 19.06 -27.99 41.17
N THR A 7 19.91 -27.25 40.47
CA THR A 7 19.46 -26.23 39.50
C THR A 7 20.51 -25.98 38.43
N PRO A 8 20.47 -26.74 37.32
CA PRO A 8 20.88 -26.16 36.03
C PRO A 8 19.84 -26.35 34.92
N PHE A 9 18.71 -27.03 35.19
CA PHE A 9 17.73 -27.38 34.14
C PHE A 9 16.68 -26.27 33.88
N PHE A 10 16.25 -25.56 34.93
CA PHE A 10 15.21 -24.52 34.78
C PHE A 10 15.71 -23.24 34.08
N ILE A 11 17.00 -22.91 34.19
CA ILE A 11 17.59 -21.71 33.56
C ILE A 11 17.83 -21.95 32.06
N PHE A 12 18.15 -23.18 31.66
CA PHE A 12 18.30 -23.54 30.24
C PHE A 12 16.94 -23.62 29.53
N LEU A 13 15.88 -24.09 30.19
CA LEU A 13 14.55 -24.17 29.59
C LEU A 13 13.94 -22.78 29.33
N THR A 14 14.16 -21.80 30.22
CA THR A 14 13.71 -20.41 29.99
C THR A 14 14.49 -19.70 28.89
N LEU A 15 15.79 -20.00 28.72
CA LEU A 15 16.61 -19.46 27.62
C LEU A 15 16.32 -20.10 26.26
N VAL A 16 15.93 -21.39 26.23
CA VAL A 16 15.50 -22.06 24.99
C VAL A 16 14.07 -21.64 24.63
N LEU A 17 13.19 -21.42 25.61
CA LEU A 17 11.85 -20.87 25.37
C LEU A 17 11.88 -19.39 24.98
N SER A 18 12.79 -18.56 25.52
CA SER A 18 12.89 -17.15 25.10
C SER A 18 13.39 -17.00 23.66
N ASN A 19 14.28 -17.90 23.20
CA ASN A 19 14.71 -17.93 21.80
C ASN A 19 13.67 -18.57 20.87
N ALA A 20 12.93 -19.59 21.34
CA ALA A 20 11.82 -20.19 20.57
C ALA A 20 10.62 -19.23 20.43
N PHE A 21 10.35 -18.38 21.42
CA PHE A 21 9.34 -17.33 21.34
C PHE A 21 9.79 -16.11 20.52
N GLN A 22 11.10 -15.87 20.35
CA GLN A 22 11.58 -14.89 19.37
C GLN A 22 11.42 -15.38 17.93
N SER A 23 11.49 -16.69 17.67
CA SER A 23 11.20 -17.27 16.36
C SER A 23 9.70 -17.45 16.05
N LEU A 24 8.81 -17.23 17.03
CA LEU A 24 7.34 -17.23 16.84
C LEU A 24 6.77 -15.83 16.55
N LEU A 25 7.64 -14.83 16.40
CA LEU A 25 7.33 -13.48 15.92
C LEU A 25 8.10 -13.21 14.61
N TYR A 26 8.09 -14.15 13.66
CA TYR A 26 8.17 -13.74 12.26
C TYR A 26 6.86 -13.00 11.96
N SER A 27 6.82 -11.71 12.31
CA SER A 27 5.87 -10.78 11.73
C SER A 27 6.08 -10.87 10.22
N GLU A 28 5.22 -11.61 9.53
CA GLU A 28 5.18 -11.68 8.08
C GLU A 28 5.31 -10.26 7.51
N VAL A 29 6.31 -10.07 6.66
CA VAL A 29 6.62 -8.77 6.07
C VAL A 29 5.48 -8.43 5.13
N HIS A 30 4.86 -7.26 5.30
CA HIS A 30 3.74 -6.85 4.47
C HIS A 30 4.10 -6.93 2.97
N PRO A 31 3.24 -7.49 2.09
CA PRO A 31 3.53 -7.68 0.67
C PRO A 31 4.02 -6.41 -0.04
N TYR A 32 3.43 -5.24 0.26
CA TYR A 32 3.90 -3.94 -0.25
C TYR A 32 5.34 -3.60 0.15
N VAL A 33 5.75 -3.90 1.38
CA VAL A 33 7.13 -3.66 1.84
C VAL A 33 8.08 -4.61 1.11
N ASN A 34 7.69 -5.88 0.93
CA ASN A 34 8.46 -6.86 0.18
C ASN A 34 8.64 -6.44 -1.29
N LEU A 35 7.55 -6.02 -1.95
CA LEU A 35 7.56 -5.48 -3.30
C LEU A 35 8.54 -4.31 -3.44
N GLY A 36 8.45 -3.31 -2.56
CA GLY A 36 9.34 -2.14 -2.60
C GLY A 36 10.82 -2.52 -2.45
N ARG A 37 11.13 -3.46 -1.54
CA ARG A 37 12.51 -3.99 -1.37
C ARG A 37 12.99 -4.74 -2.61
N ASN A 38 12.15 -5.60 -3.19
CA ASN A 38 12.51 -6.36 -4.39
C ASN A 38 12.74 -5.48 -5.61
N VAL A 39 11.91 -4.45 -5.79
CA VAL A 39 12.09 -3.45 -6.86
C VAL A 39 13.38 -2.66 -6.62
N PHE A 40 13.61 -2.16 -5.41
CA PHE A 40 14.85 -1.46 -5.08
C PHE A 40 16.08 -2.33 -5.37
N ASP A 41 16.09 -3.57 -4.90
CA ASP A 41 17.19 -4.49 -5.12
C ASP A 41 17.43 -4.76 -6.61
N SER A 42 16.36 -4.87 -7.40
CA SER A 42 16.47 -5.07 -8.85
C SER A 42 17.12 -3.88 -9.56
N LEU A 43 16.88 -2.65 -9.10
CA LEU A 43 17.56 -1.45 -9.60
C LEU A 43 19.03 -1.46 -9.13
N LYS A 44 19.25 -1.81 -7.87
CA LYS A 44 20.59 -1.91 -7.26
C LYS A 44 21.51 -2.87 -8.02
N THR A 45 20.97 -4.01 -8.43
CA THR A 45 21.69 -5.03 -9.22
C THR A 45 21.53 -4.87 -10.73
N GLN A 46 20.78 -3.86 -11.19
CA GLN A 46 20.38 -3.66 -12.59
C GLN A 46 19.78 -4.92 -13.25
N ASP A 47 19.08 -5.75 -12.47
CA ASP A 47 18.45 -6.99 -12.92
C ASP A 47 17.01 -6.74 -13.37
N PHE A 48 16.83 -6.54 -14.67
CA PHE A 48 15.51 -6.36 -15.27
C PHE A 48 14.58 -7.56 -15.04
N LYS A 49 15.08 -8.80 -14.98
CA LYS A 49 14.23 -9.97 -14.77
C LYS A 49 13.63 -9.95 -13.37
N LYS A 50 14.45 -9.62 -12.35
CA LYS A 50 13.97 -9.42 -10.97
C LYS A 50 12.92 -8.32 -10.91
N PHE A 51 13.15 -7.18 -11.60
CA PHE A 51 12.17 -6.08 -11.70
C PHE A 51 10.86 -6.50 -12.38
N PHE A 52 10.96 -7.19 -13.52
CA PHE A 52 9.80 -7.62 -14.32
C PHE A 52 8.88 -8.53 -13.52
N ASN A 53 9.44 -9.42 -12.71
CA ASN A 53 8.71 -10.33 -11.82
C ASN A 53 7.92 -9.62 -10.71
N GLN A 54 8.11 -8.31 -10.52
CA GLN A 54 7.37 -7.49 -9.56
C GLN A 54 6.20 -6.72 -10.20
N SER A 55 5.93 -6.95 -11.49
CA SER A 55 4.93 -6.23 -12.28
C SER A 55 3.79 -7.14 -12.73
N VAL A 56 2.63 -6.56 -13.05
CA VAL A 56 1.49 -7.30 -13.63
C VAL A 56 1.86 -8.12 -14.88
N PHE A 57 2.90 -7.70 -15.62
CA PHE A 57 3.33 -8.37 -16.85
C PHE A 57 3.97 -9.75 -16.63
N SER A 58 4.35 -10.08 -15.39
CA SER A 58 4.91 -11.41 -15.08
C SER A 58 3.87 -12.48 -14.80
N LEU A 59 2.59 -12.11 -14.67
CA LEU A 59 1.52 -13.06 -14.44
C LEU A 59 1.35 -13.98 -15.65
N THR A 60 1.07 -15.26 -15.40
CA THR A 60 0.53 -16.19 -16.40
C THR A 60 -0.95 -15.91 -16.66
N GLU A 61 -1.49 -16.44 -17.76
CA GLU A 61 -2.93 -16.30 -18.07
C GLU A 61 -3.81 -16.83 -16.94
N THR A 62 -3.41 -17.96 -16.33
CA THR A 62 -4.14 -18.59 -15.23
C THR A 62 -4.11 -17.73 -13.96
N GLU A 63 -2.95 -17.17 -13.61
CA GLU A 63 -2.82 -16.30 -12.44
C GLU A 63 -3.61 -15.01 -12.64
N PHE A 64 -3.48 -14.36 -13.80
CA PHE A 64 -4.24 -13.15 -14.12
C PHE A 64 -5.75 -13.39 -14.08
N ARG A 65 -6.21 -14.49 -14.69
CA ARG A 65 -7.62 -14.88 -14.67
C ARG A 65 -8.13 -15.08 -13.25
N THR A 66 -7.35 -15.78 -12.41
CA THR A 66 -7.71 -16.08 -11.02
C THR A 66 -7.74 -14.81 -10.18
N PHE A 67 -6.73 -13.96 -10.32
CA PHE A 67 -6.66 -12.65 -9.68
C PHE A 67 -7.88 -11.79 -10.01
N LEU A 68 -8.14 -11.61 -11.32
CA LEU A 68 -9.21 -10.73 -11.77
C LEU A 68 -10.58 -11.26 -11.36
N LEU A 69 -10.83 -12.58 -11.47
CA LEU A 69 -12.11 -13.19 -11.07
C LEU A 69 -12.44 -12.90 -9.60
N ASN A 70 -11.44 -13.07 -8.73
CA ASN A 70 -11.58 -12.99 -7.29
C ASN A 70 -11.35 -11.58 -6.74
N ILE A 71 -11.14 -10.58 -7.59
CA ILE A 71 -10.80 -9.24 -7.12
C ILE A 71 -11.96 -8.63 -6.31
N ARG A 72 -11.65 -8.22 -5.07
CA ARG A 72 -12.55 -7.48 -4.20
C ARG A 72 -12.29 -5.98 -4.34
N ASN A 73 -12.69 -5.41 -5.47
CA ASN A 73 -12.48 -3.99 -5.78
C ASN A 73 -13.58 -3.53 -6.74
N GLN A 74 -14.51 -2.72 -6.23
CA GLN A 74 -15.69 -2.31 -6.99
C GLN A 74 -15.32 -1.41 -8.17
N ASP A 75 -14.33 -0.54 -8.02
CA ASP A 75 -13.91 0.38 -9.09
C ASP A 75 -13.32 -0.38 -10.29
N ILE A 76 -12.53 -1.43 -10.04
CA ILE A 76 -12.02 -2.30 -11.10
C ILE A 76 -13.16 -3.09 -11.75
N ARG A 77 -14.08 -3.64 -10.95
CA ARG A 77 -15.24 -4.38 -11.51
C ARG A 77 -16.15 -3.46 -12.34
N ASN A 78 -16.37 -2.23 -11.89
CA ASN A 78 -17.14 -1.21 -12.61
C ASN A 78 -16.47 -0.89 -13.94
N HIS A 79 -15.15 -0.68 -13.94
CA HIS A 79 -14.42 -0.43 -15.18
C HIS A 79 -14.61 -1.53 -16.23
N LEU A 80 -14.53 -2.81 -15.84
CA LEU A 80 -14.81 -3.92 -16.76
C LEU A 80 -16.28 -4.01 -17.16
N THR A 81 -17.20 -3.60 -16.28
CA THR A 81 -18.64 -3.55 -16.54
C THR A 81 -18.97 -2.48 -17.56
N ASP A 82 -18.34 -1.31 -17.49
CA ASP A 82 -18.52 -0.23 -18.47
C ASP A 82 -18.05 -0.63 -19.89
N LEU A 83 -17.10 -1.57 -19.97
CA LEU A 83 -16.65 -2.16 -21.24
C LEU A 83 -17.62 -3.21 -21.79
N HIS A 84 -18.56 -3.71 -20.98
CA HIS A 84 -19.56 -4.70 -21.39
C HIS A 84 -20.69 -4.04 -22.18
N LYS A 85 -20.82 -4.42 -23.46
CA LYS A 85 -21.78 -3.80 -24.40
C LYS A 85 -23.07 -4.59 -24.61
N LEU A 86 -23.14 -5.82 -24.09
CA LEU A 86 -24.32 -6.68 -24.26
C LEU A 86 -25.32 -6.39 -23.13
N PRO A 87 -26.63 -6.49 -23.40
CA PRO A 87 -27.61 -6.41 -22.33
C PRO A 87 -27.45 -7.59 -21.38
N PHE A 88 -27.65 -7.35 -20.10
CA PHE A 88 -27.69 -8.42 -19.10
C PHE A 88 -28.95 -9.29 -19.31
N PRO A 89 -28.83 -10.62 -19.23
CA PRO A 89 -29.98 -11.52 -19.14
C PRO A 89 -30.91 -11.14 -17.98
N GLU A 90 -32.21 -11.42 -18.11
CA GLU A 90 -33.22 -11.07 -17.09
C GLU A 90 -32.96 -11.76 -15.74
N ASP A 91 -32.33 -12.93 -15.74
CA ASP A 91 -32.00 -13.71 -14.55
C ASP A 91 -30.68 -13.24 -13.86
N ALA A 92 -29.95 -12.30 -14.46
CA ALA A 92 -28.76 -11.64 -13.90
C ALA A 92 -29.16 -10.50 -12.93
N ASN A 93 -29.88 -10.87 -11.87
CA ASN A 93 -30.51 -9.96 -10.93
C ASN A 93 -29.65 -9.54 -9.73
N THR A 94 -28.42 -10.06 -9.60
CA THR A 94 -27.48 -9.69 -8.52
C THR A 94 -26.20 -9.09 -9.09
N THR A 95 -25.49 -8.30 -8.27
CA THR A 95 -24.19 -7.72 -8.65
C THR A 95 -23.19 -8.81 -9.00
N GLN A 96 -23.20 -9.92 -8.25
CA GLN A 96 -22.30 -11.05 -8.51
C GLN A 96 -22.62 -11.75 -9.84
N LYS A 97 -23.89 -12.03 -10.17
CA LYS A 97 -24.24 -12.65 -11.45
C LYS A 97 -23.85 -11.77 -12.64
N LYS A 98 -24.07 -10.46 -12.53
CA LYS A 98 -23.64 -9.49 -13.54
C LYS A 98 -22.11 -9.52 -13.70
N TRP A 99 -21.38 -9.55 -12.57
CA TRP A 99 -19.93 -9.67 -12.59
C TRP A 99 -19.46 -10.95 -13.29
N ASP A 100 -20.06 -12.10 -12.99
CA ASP A 100 -19.66 -13.38 -13.60
C ASP A 100 -19.79 -13.34 -15.14
N ILE A 101 -20.86 -12.70 -15.65
CA ILE A 101 -21.09 -12.50 -17.08
C ILE A 101 -20.09 -11.52 -17.68
N VAL A 102 -19.91 -10.35 -17.05
CA VAL A 102 -18.93 -9.33 -17.48
C VAL A 102 -17.53 -9.92 -17.55
N PHE A 103 -17.12 -10.60 -16.49
CA PHE A 103 -15.85 -11.28 -16.39
C PHE A 103 -15.69 -12.25 -17.55
N ALA A 104 -16.62 -13.20 -17.72
CA ALA A 104 -16.56 -14.23 -18.76
C ALA A 104 -16.36 -13.66 -20.17
N HIS A 105 -16.94 -12.50 -20.47
CA HIS A 105 -16.79 -11.84 -21.76
C HIS A 105 -15.48 -11.05 -21.91
N ASN A 106 -15.06 -10.35 -20.86
CA ASN A 106 -14.05 -9.29 -20.99
C ASN A 106 -12.66 -9.69 -20.49
N TRP A 107 -12.51 -10.64 -19.56
CA TRP A 107 -11.21 -10.91 -18.91
C TRP A 107 -10.09 -11.24 -19.91
N ARG A 108 -10.42 -12.02 -20.96
CA ARG A 108 -9.43 -12.43 -21.97
C ARG A 108 -8.99 -11.28 -22.85
N LYS A 109 -9.84 -10.26 -23.03
CA LYS A 109 -9.48 -9.04 -23.78
C LYS A 109 -8.44 -8.23 -22.99
N GLU A 110 -8.64 -8.07 -21.69
CA GLU A 110 -7.68 -7.40 -20.80
C GLU A 110 -6.35 -8.18 -20.73
N TRP A 111 -6.42 -9.51 -20.61
CA TRP A 111 -5.23 -10.36 -20.69
C TRP A 111 -4.45 -10.17 -21.99
N ARG A 112 -5.13 -10.18 -23.15
CA ARG A 112 -4.49 -9.92 -24.45
C ARG A 112 -3.92 -8.51 -24.55
N HIS A 113 -4.52 -7.52 -23.90
CA HIS A 113 -3.97 -6.17 -23.87
C HIS A 113 -2.65 -6.14 -23.10
N LEU A 114 -2.61 -6.76 -21.91
CA LEU A 114 -1.40 -6.89 -21.10
C LEU A 114 -0.30 -7.67 -21.84
N ASN A 115 -0.63 -8.84 -22.39
CA ASN A 115 0.33 -9.75 -23.02
C ASN A 115 0.89 -9.26 -24.38
N ARG A 116 0.38 -8.12 -24.92
CA ARG A 116 1.00 -7.45 -26.08
C ARG A 116 2.28 -6.70 -25.71
N ASN A 117 2.49 -6.40 -24.43
CA ASN A 117 3.66 -5.69 -23.98
C ASN A 117 4.83 -6.66 -23.90
N THR A 118 5.81 -6.48 -24.79
CA THR A 118 7.02 -7.32 -24.78
C THR A 118 7.95 -6.93 -23.62
N ASN A 119 8.81 -7.85 -23.20
CA ASN A 119 9.85 -7.58 -22.20
C ASN A 119 10.71 -6.36 -22.57
N GLY A 120 11.00 -6.17 -23.87
CA GLY A 120 11.74 -5.02 -24.37
C GLY A 120 10.99 -3.70 -24.13
N MET A 121 9.68 -3.66 -24.40
CA MET A 121 8.84 -2.50 -24.13
C MET A 121 8.81 -2.17 -22.63
N VAL A 122 8.51 -3.17 -21.79
CA VAL A 122 8.46 -2.98 -20.33
C VAL A 122 9.81 -2.50 -19.78
N LYS A 123 10.92 -3.06 -20.27
CA LYS A 123 12.27 -2.60 -19.90
C LYS A 123 12.47 -1.14 -20.28
N SER A 124 12.17 -0.77 -21.52
CA SER A 124 12.40 0.59 -22.03
C SER A 124 11.50 1.64 -21.40
N GLU A 125 10.27 1.29 -21.03
CA GLU A 125 9.25 2.24 -20.56
C GLU A 125 9.15 2.33 -19.04
N SER A 126 9.56 1.29 -18.30
CA SER A 126 9.37 1.23 -16.85
C SER A 126 10.68 1.05 -16.08
N PHE A 127 11.65 0.30 -16.60
CA PHE A 127 12.91 0.02 -15.88
C PHE A 127 14.00 1.05 -16.20
N MET A 128 14.31 1.23 -17.49
CA MET A 128 15.35 2.17 -17.94
C MET A 128 15.10 3.62 -17.49
N PRO A 129 13.86 4.15 -17.49
CA PRO A 129 13.62 5.52 -17.03
C PRO A 129 14.00 5.75 -15.56
N LEU A 130 13.89 4.74 -14.70
CA LEU A 130 14.34 4.84 -13.30
C LEU A 130 15.87 4.91 -13.22
N LEU A 131 16.58 4.10 -14.01
CA LEU A 131 18.04 4.13 -14.09
C LEU A 131 18.55 5.46 -14.67
N HIS A 132 17.97 5.93 -15.78
CA HIS A 132 18.32 7.22 -16.39
C HIS A 132 17.98 8.41 -15.47
N GLY A 133 16.90 8.32 -14.68
CA GLY A 133 16.57 9.30 -13.65
C GLY A 133 17.69 9.46 -12.63
N ALA A 134 18.25 8.32 -12.19
CA ALA A 134 19.36 8.23 -11.25
C ALA A 134 20.72 8.67 -11.85
N GLU A 135 20.96 8.42 -13.15
CA GLU A 135 22.19 8.84 -13.85
C GLU A 135 22.42 10.35 -13.78
N LYS A 136 21.35 11.16 -13.81
CA LYS A 136 21.43 12.64 -13.65
C LYS A 136 22.11 13.07 -12.36
N TYR A 137 22.12 12.20 -11.35
CA TYR A 137 22.70 12.44 -10.02
C TYR A 137 23.97 11.62 -9.79
N SER A 138 24.52 10.98 -10.84
CA SER A 138 25.71 10.13 -10.76
C SER A 138 25.59 9.01 -9.73
N PHE A 139 24.40 8.41 -9.64
CA PHE A 139 24.13 7.31 -8.71
C PHE A 139 25.12 6.16 -8.89
N GLN A 140 25.69 5.71 -7.78
CA GLN A 140 26.36 4.42 -7.69
C GLN A 140 25.40 3.48 -6.98
N TRP A 141 24.55 2.80 -7.74
CA TRP A 141 23.47 1.95 -7.21
C TRP A 141 23.90 1.01 -6.07
N GLN A 142 25.14 0.51 -6.10
CA GLN A 142 25.70 -0.36 -5.06
C GLN A 142 25.82 0.34 -3.68
N THR A 143 26.00 1.65 -3.65
CA THR A 143 26.15 2.45 -2.43
C THR A 143 24.85 3.16 -2.00
N VAL A 144 23.81 3.12 -2.85
CA VAL A 144 22.48 3.64 -2.50
C VAL A 144 21.88 2.78 -1.39
N GLU A 145 21.25 3.44 -0.42
CA GLU A 145 20.55 2.82 0.69
C GLU A 145 19.04 3.04 0.56
N LEU A 146 18.24 1.98 0.70
CA LEU A 146 16.79 2.09 0.81
C LEU A 146 16.44 2.41 2.26
N LEU A 147 15.89 3.60 2.49
CA LEU A 147 15.49 4.03 3.83
C LEU A 147 14.09 3.56 4.19
N LYS A 148 13.17 3.58 3.23
CA LYS A 148 11.76 3.30 3.51
C LYS A 148 10.93 2.88 2.30
N VAL A 149 9.90 2.10 2.58
CA VAL A 149 8.77 1.80 1.69
C VAL A 149 7.49 2.23 2.41
N GLU A 150 6.73 3.13 1.81
CA GLU A 150 5.50 3.69 2.38
C GLU A 150 4.36 3.63 1.36
N VAL A 151 3.13 3.40 1.81
CA VAL A 151 1.93 3.61 1.00
C VAL A 151 1.62 5.10 0.96
N LEU A 152 1.51 5.68 -0.23
CA LEU A 152 1.11 7.05 -0.43
C LEU A 152 -0.42 7.17 -0.47
N LEU A 153 -0.98 8.02 0.39
CA LEU A 153 -2.37 8.44 0.38
C LEU A 153 -2.45 9.94 0.10
N PRO A 154 -2.61 10.35 -1.16
CA PRO A 154 -2.87 11.75 -1.47
C PRO A 154 -4.16 12.21 -0.79
N LEU A 155 -4.09 13.38 -0.13
CA LEU A 155 -5.21 14.03 0.50
C LEU A 155 -5.51 15.34 -0.22
N THR A 156 -6.75 15.49 -0.65
CA THR A 156 -7.24 16.71 -1.30
C THR A 156 -8.54 17.17 -0.66
N TRP A 157 -8.92 18.42 -0.90
CA TRP A 157 -10.21 18.97 -0.52
C TRP A 157 -11.11 19.09 -1.74
N GLN A 158 -12.17 18.30 -1.79
CA GLN A 158 -13.12 18.28 -2.90
C GLN A 158 -14.54 18.17 -2.37
N ASN A 159 -15.48 18.84 -3.04
CA ASN A 159 -16.91 18.78 -2.69
C ASN A 159 -17.20 19.08 -1.21
N GLY A 160 -16.43 20.00 -0.60
CA GLY A 160 -16.61 20.43 0.78
C GLY A 160 -16.09 19.45 1.85
N ARG A 161 -15.30 18.45 1.49
CA ARG A 161 -14.75 17.44 2.41
C ARG A 161 -13.33 17.00 2.04
N PHE A 162 -12.72 16.23 2.93
CA PHE A 162 -11.47 15.53 2.63
C PHE A 162 -11.71 14.34 1.72
N GLU A 163 -10.88 14.22 0.67
CA GLU A 163 -10.81 13.07 -0.21
C GLU A 163 -9.43 12.45 -0.15
N LEU A 164 -9.39 11.18 0.28
CA LEU A 164 -8.21 10.32 0.33
C LEU A 164 -8.32 9.25 -0.76
N LYS A 165 -7.21 8.96 -1.47
CA LYS A 165 -7.16 7.87 -2.47
C LYS A 165 -7.56 6.55 -1.79
N ARG A 166 -8.57 5.90 -2.36
CA ARG A 166 -9.11 4.60 -1.93
C ARG A 166 -9.85 3.96 -3.09
N ASP A 167 -10.09 2.65 -2.97
CA ASP A 167 -11.02 1.94 -3.82
C ASP A 167 -12.19 1.41 -2.98
N LEU A 168 -13.35 1.31 -3.61
CA LEU A 168 -14.59 0.87 -2.96
C LEU A 168 -14.67 -0.65 -2.85
N ASP A 169 -15.31 -1.10 -1.77
CA ASP A 169 -15.55 -2.50 -1.50
C ASP A 169 -16.75 -3.06 -2.28
N LEU A 170 -16.85 -4.38 -2.37
CA LEU A 170 -17.98 -5.09 -2.98
C LEU A 170 -19.18 -5.11 -2.03
N SER A 171 -19.83 -3.99 -1.79
CA SER A 171 -21.05 -3.96 -0.97
C SER A 171 -22.30 -3.68 -1.82
N GLU A 172 -23.33 -4.52 -1.62
CA GLU A 172 -24.70 -4.24 -2.10
C GLU A 172 -25.42 -3.22 -1.17
N PHE A 173 -24.81 -2.90 -0.03
CA PHE A 173 -25.29 -1.92 0.94
C PHE A 173 -24.39 -0.67 0.96
N GLU A 174 -24.92 0.46 1.38
CA GLU A 174 -24.14 1.70 1.55
C GLU A 174 -23.09 1.52 2.66
N GLN A 175 -21.87 1.15 2.30
CA GLN A 175 -20.71 1.51 3.12
C GLN A 175 -20.54 3.03 3.02
N ASP A 176 -20.18 3.68 4.14
CA ASP A 176 -19.84 5.08 4.10
C ASP A 176 -18.71 5.26 3.08
N PRO A 177 -18.93 6.01 1.99
CA PRO A 177 -17.90 6.18 0.98
C PRO A 177 -16.66 6.85 1.54
N ARG A 178 -16.65 7.35 2.78
CA ARG A 178 -15.52 7.99 3.46
C ARG A 178 -14.69 7.01 4.30
N THR A 179 -15.09 5.75 4.43
CA THR A 179 -14.29 4.75 5.15
C THR A 179 -12.98 4.47 4.42
N ILE A 180 -11.89 4.41 5.18
CA ILE A 180 -10.55 4.10 4.68
C ILE A 180 -10.05 2.86 5.39
N PHE A 181 -9.63 1.88 4.61
CA PHE A 181 -8.95 0.71 5.13
C PHE A 181 -7.44 0.94 5.08
N VAL A 182 -6.76 0.60 6.17
CA VAL A 182 -5.30 0.62 6.27
C VAL A 182 -4.82 -0.71 6.83
N ASP A 183 -3.77 -1.24 6.22
CA ASP A 183 -3.18 -2.50 6.64
C ASP A 183 -2.19 -2.32 7.79
N ARG A 184 -2.14 -3.32 8.67
CA ARG A 184 -1.11 -3.41 9.72
C ARG A 184 0.27 -3.64 9.10
N ARG A 185 1.33 -3.28 9.84
CA ARG A 185 2.74 -3.58 9.49
C ARG A 185 3.25 -2.95 8.18
N VAL A 186 2.51 -1.99 7.64
CA VAL A 186 2.98 -1.08 6.59
C VAL A 186 2.70 0.35 7.01
N GLN A 187 3.55 1.27 6.57
CA GLN A 187 3.40 2.67 6.88
C GLN A 187 2.63 3.39 5.78
N TYR A 188 1.69 4.24 6.16
CA TYR A 188 0.96 5.11 5.26
C TYR A 188 1.44 6.55 5.43
N ARG A 189 1.68 7.24 4.31
CA ARG A 189 1.97 8.66 4.23
C ARG A 189 0.77 9.36 3.63
N ILE A 190 -0.02 10.00 4.48
CA ILE A 190 -1.05 10.93 4.04
C ILE A 190 -0.35 12.22 3.61
N LYS A 191 -0.51 12.60 2.35
CA LYS A 191 0.14 13.77 1.75
C LYS A 191 -0.89 14.81 1.35
N PRO A 192 -1.08 15.86 2.16
CA PRO A 192 -2.00 16.95 1.84
C PRO A 192 -1.50 17.78 0.65
N ASP A 193 -2.40 18.19 -0.23
CA ASP A 193 -2.12 19.15 -1.29
C ASP A 193 -2.48 20.60 -0.88
N LYS A 194 -2.30 21.55 -1.80
CA LYS A 194 -2.57 22.97 -1.53
C LYS A 194 -4.03 23.26 -1.18
N SER A 195 -4.97 22.42 -1.61
CA SER A 195 -6.40 22.63 -1.34
C SER A 195 -6.77 22.40 0.13
N THR A 196 -5.92 21.73 0.90
CA THR A 196 -6.16 21.40 2.30
C THR A 196 -5.46 22.33 3.29
N TYR A 197 -4.65 23.31 2.85
CA TYR A 197 -3.75 24.09 3.73
C TYR A 197 -4.44 24.96 4.80
N SER A 198 -5.75 25.16 4.69
CA SER A 198 -6.58 25.86 5.69
C SER A 198 -7.47 24.92 6.51
N LYS A 199 -7.28 23.60 6.37
CA LYS A 199 -8.11 22.56 6.99
C LYS A 199 -7.20 21.61 7.77
N ALA A 200 -7.30 21.64 9.09
CA ALA A 200 -6.51 20.74 9.93
C ALA A 200 -7.07 19.32 9.86
N LEU A 201 -6.37 18.41 9.16
CA LEU A 201 -6.67 16.98 9.27
C LEU A 201 -6.16 16.47 10.62
N MET A 202 -7.07 15.89 11.40
CA MET A 202 -6.78 15.23 12.67
C MET A 202 -7.24 13.78 12.63
N ILE A 203 -6.56 12.93 13.39
CA ILE A 203 -6.93 11.54 13.60
C ILE A 203 -7.13 11.29 15.09
N GLY A 204 -8.31 10.79 15.47
CA GLY A 204 -8.69 10.60 16.86
C GLY A 204 -9.68 9.45 17.06
N THR A 205 -10.05 9.19 18.31
CA THR A 205 -11.02 8.14 18.66
C THR A 205 -12.48 8.60 18.61
N ILE A 206 -12.71 9.91 18.53
CA ILE A 206 -14.04 10.52 18.47
C ILE A 206 -14.05 11.48 17.28
N THR A 207 -15.09 11.42 16.46
CA THR A 207 -15.25 12.32 15.32
C THR A 207 -15.37 13.77 15.79
N GLU A 208 -14.67 14.69 15.12
CA GLU A 208 -14.81 16.15 15.33
C GLU A 208 -14.41 16.63 16.74
N ASP A 209 -13.70 15.81 17.51
CA ASP A 209 -13.20 16.15 18.84
C ASP A 209 -11.67 16.18 18.85
N SER A 210 -11.10 17.38 18.87
CA SER A 210 -9.65 17.58 18.91
C SER A 210 -8.99 17.01 20.17
N GLU A 211 -9.71 16.89 21.28
CA GLU A 211 -9.18 16.29 22.52
C GLU A 211 -9.04 14.76 22.41
N SER A 212 -9.73 14.14 21.44
CA SER A 212 -9.62 12.70 21.16
C SER A 212 -8.41 12.32 20.29
N LEU A 213 -7.53 13.28 20.00
CA LEU A 213 -6.39 13.12 19.11
C LEU A 213 -5.41 12.05 19.61
N ILE A 214 -4.98 11.17 18.68
CA ILE A 214 -4.04 10.11 18.99
C ILE A 214 -2.64 10.48 18.52
N LYS A 215 -1.66 10.44 19.43
CA LYS A 215 -0.24 10.63 19.08
C LYS A 215 0.52 9.32 18.87
N ALA A 216 0.11 8.25 19.56
CA ALA A 216 0.76 6.96 19.42
C ALA A 216 0.60 6.45 17.98
N ASN A 217 1.72 6.06 17.35
CA ASN A 217 1.75 5.52 15.99
C ASN A 217 1.31 6.48 14.87
N ILE A 218 1.18 7.78 15.17
CA ILE A 218 0.82 8.82 14.21
C ILE A 218 1.79 9.99 14.34
N LEU A 219 2.53 10.30 13.29
CA LEU A 219 3.39 11.49 13.21
C LEU A 219 2.68 12.59 12.41
N GLY A 220 2.84 13.85 12.83
CA GLY A 220 2.26 15.01 12.14
C GLY A 220 0.77 15.23 12.41
N ASN A 221 0.16 14.47 13.32
CA ASN A 221 -1.27 14.56 13.59
C ASN A 221 -1.68 15.97 14.08
N GLY A 222 -2.64 16.60 13.40
CA GLY A 222 -3.17 17.90 13.76
C GLY A 222 -2.24 19.08 13.51
N SER A 223 -1.12 18.90 12.80
CA SER A 223 -0.22 20.02 12.45
C SER A 223 -0.84 21.02 11.47
N GLY A 224 -1.92 20.63 10.78
CA GLY A 224 -2.59 21.44 9.74
C GLY A 224 -1.78 21.63 8.45
N GLN A 225 -0.47 21.37 8.49
CA GLN A 225 0.47 21.46 7.37
C GLN A 225 1.49 20.32 7.44
N GLY A 226 1.78 19.71 6.30
CA GLY A 226 2.76 18.62 6.16
C GLY A 226 2.16 17.22 6.16
N ASP A 227 3.01 16.23 5.89
CA ASP A 227 2.60 14.83 5.78
C ASP A 227 2.20 14.26 7.15
N ILE A 228 1.16 13.42 7.15
CA ILE A 228 0.75 12.65 8.33
C ILE A 228 1.13 11.20 8.10
N ILE A 229 1.84 10.61 9.05
CA ILE A 229 2.40 9.27 8.91
C ILE A 229 1.70 8.31 9.86
N LEU A 230 1.08 7.26 9.35
CA LEU A 230 0.39 6.22 10.12
C LEU A 230 1.23 4.96 10.13
N ASN A 231 1.47 4.38 11.31
CA ASN A 231 2.21 3.12 11.44
C ASN A 231 1.60 2.22 12.50
N PHE A 232 0.65 1.36 12.12
CA PHE A 232 -0.04 0.48 13.05
C PHE A 232 0.57 -0.93 13.03
N PRO A 233 1.35 -1.34 14.04
CA PRO A 233 1.93 -2.67 14.09
C PRO A 233 0.92 -3.76 14.50
N PHE A 234 -0.16 -3.37 15.19
CA PHE A 234 -1.14 -4.29 15.79
C PHE A 234 -2.58 -3.83 15.50
N ALA A 235 -3.54 -4.74 15.72
CA ALA A 235 -4.96 -4.38 15.72
C ALA A 235 -5.24 -3.36 16.83
N ARG A 236 -6.34 -2.63 16.66
CA ARG A 236 -6.86 -1.69 17.66
C ARG A 236 -8.33 -1.99 17.90
N ASP A 237 -8.72 -1.95 19.16
CA ASP A 237 -10.12 -2.14 19.56
C ASP A 237 -10.92 -0.83 19.52
N ALA A 238 -10.23 0.30 19.69
CA ALA A 238 -10.85 1.62 19.63
C ALA A 238 -11.04 2.07 18.17
N PRO A 239 -12.22 2.60 17.82
CA PRO A 239 -12.47 3.14 16.49
C PRO A 239 -11.54 4.34 16.24
N LEU A 240 -11.23 4.57 14.97
CA LEU A 240 -10.32 5.61 14.54
C LEU A 240 -11.01 6.43 13.46
N TYR A 241 -10.93 7.74 13.54
CA TYR A 241 -11.56 8.64 12.58
C TYR A 241 -10.56 9.67 12.12
N TYR A 242 -10.61 10.03 10.83
CA TYR A 242 -10.02 11.27 10.35
C TYR A 242 -11.09 12.35 10.29
N PHE A 243 -10.77 13.58 10.68
CA PHE A 243 -11.73 14.68 10.72
C PHE A 243 -11.04 16.04 10.64
N CYS A 244 -11.85 17.10 10.51
CA CYS A 244 -11.43 18.49 10.74
C CYS A 244 -12.14 18.99 12.00
N PRO A 245 -11.44 19.53 13.02
CA PRO A 245 -12.11 20.06 14.21
C PRO A 245 -13.00 21.27 13.88
N ASP A 246 -12.62 22.04 12.86
CA ASP A 246 -13.31 23.28 12.48
C ASP A 246 -14.51 23.06 11.54
N GLN A 247 -14.73 21.82 11.06
CA GLN A 247 -15.79 21.56 10.09
C GLN A 247 -16.41 20.18 10.24
N LYS A 248 -17.73 20.16 10.50
CA LYS A 248 -18.48 18.93 10.70
C LYS A 248 -18.71 18.14 9.42
N GLY A 249 -18.70 16.82 9.51
CA GLY A 249 -19.05 15.88 8.45
C GLY A 249 -18.01 15.72 7.34
N VAL A 250 -16.82 16.30 7.48
CA VAL A 250 -15.80 16.31 6.41
C VAL A 250 -14.84 15.11 6.45
N GLY A 251 -14.94 14.32 7.51
CA GLY A 251 -14.11 13.17 7.83
C GLY A 251 -14.80 11.82 7.64
N GLY A 252 -14.12 10.75 8.01
CA GLY A 252 -14.59 9.37 7.89
C GLY A 252 -13.87 8.43 8.85
N GLU A 253 -14.27 7.16 8.84
CA GLU A 253 -13.68 6.10 9.64
C GLU A 253 -12.37 5.57 9.02
N ILE A 254 -11.41 5.20 9.86
CA ILE A 254 -10.21 4.46 9.49
C ILE A 254 -10.30 3.07 10.13
N ILE A 255 -10.42 2.05 9.29
CA ILE A 255 -10.48 0.65 9.72
C ILE A 255 -9.10 0.03 9.50
N ILE A 256 -8.51 -0.49 10.58
CA ILE A 256 -7.21 -1.15 10.55
C ILE A 256 -7.41 -2.65 10.37
N LYS A 257 -6.88 -3.24 9.31
CA LYS A 257 -7.05 -4.66 8.97
C LYS A 257 -5.71 -5.38 8.80
N ASP A 258 -5.74 -6.71 8.84
CA ASP A 258 -4.62 -7.49 8.32
C ASP A 258 -4.59 -7.42 6.79
N PHE A 259 -3.41 -7.49 6.18
CA PHE A 259 -3.31 -7.47 4.72
C PHE A 259 -3.97 -8.69 4.05
N MET A 260 -4.07 -9.82 4.77
CA MET A 260 -4.81 -11.03 4.33
C MET A 260 -6.29 -11.03 4.75
N ASP A 261 -6.80 -9.97 5.37
CA ASP A 261 -8.23 -9.90 5.67
C ASP A 261 -9.04 -9.77 4.37
N TYR A 262 -9.96 -10.70 4.16
CA TYR A 262 -10.84 -10.75 2.99
C TYR A 262 -12.06 -9.82 3.11
N ASP A 263 -12.29 -9.24 4.29
CA ASP A 263 -13.35 -8.28 4.60
C ASP A 263 -12.84 -6.82 4.46
N LYS A 264 -12.15 -6.56 3.35
CA LYS A 264 -11.71 -5.22 2.91
C LYS A 264 -11.47 -5.21 1.40
N PRO A 265 -11.55 -4.05 0.74
CA PRO A 265 -11.18 -3.95 -0.67
C PRO A 265 -9.68 -4.22 -0.89
N ASN A 266 -9.35 -4.87 -2.01
CA ASN A 266 -8.00 -4.90 -2.55
C ASN A 266 -7.70 -3.55 -3.22
N GLN A 267 -7.23 -2.58 -2.43
CA GLN A 267 -7.07 -1.19 -2.83
C GLN A 267 -5.82 -0.97 -3.68
N ARG A 268 -5.98 -0.25 -4.80
CA ARG A 268 -4.89 0.27 -5.62
C ARG A 268 -4.19 1.39 -4.86
N HIS A 269 -3.00 1.09 -4.38
CA HIS A 269 -2.16 2.03 -3.68
C HIS A 269 -0.93 2.41 -4.48
N ASP A 270 -0.40 3.61 -4.26
CA ASP A 270 0.93 3.93 -4.75
C ASP A 270 1.94 3.69 -3.63
N LEU A 271 3.12 3.18 -3.95
CA LEU A 271 4.20 3.02 -2.99
C LEU A 271 5.30 4.04 -3.25
N LEU A 272 5.83 4.64 -2.19
CA LEU A 272 7.01 5.49 -2.19
C LEU A 272 8.20 4.71 -1.65
N LEU A 273 9.24 4.60 -2.48
CA LEU A 273 10.55 4.06 -2.10
C LEU A 273 11.46 5.26 -1.87
N THR A 274 11.83 5.51 -0.61
CA THR A 274 12.74 6.59 -0.24
C THR A 274 14.16 6.04 -0.09
N MET A 275 15.11 6.68 -0.75
CA MET A 275 16.51 6.27 -0.81
C MET A 275 17.45 7.40 -0.37
N ALA A 276 18.63 7.04 0.13
CA ALA A 276 19.73 7.97 0.40
C ALA A 276 20.94 7.67 -0.51
N PHE A 277 21.60 8.74 -0.96
CA PHE A 277 22.83 8.65 -1.75
C PHE A 277 23.69 9.93 -1.63
N GLY A 278 25.01 9.76 -1.72
CA GLY A 278 25.97 10.87 -1.88
C GLY A 278 26.62 11.37 -0.59
N ASN A 279 27.58 12.29 -0.76
CA ASN A 279 28.22 13.04 0.32
C ASN A 279 28.39 14.52 -0.12
N PRO A 280 27.64 15.48 0.44
CA PRO A 280 26.66 15.31 1.52
C PRO A 280 25.49 14.42 1.10
N VAL A 281 24.85 13.77 2.07
CA VAL A 281 23.73 12.86 1.81
C VAL A 281 22.55 13.63 1.24
N LYS A 282 21.96 13.07 0.18
CA LYS A 282 20.72 13.53 -0.45
C LYS A 282 19.69 12.41 -0.45
N TYR A 283 18.42 12.79 -0.53
CA TYR A 283 17.30 11.86 -0.50
C TYR A 283 16.56 11.86 -1.83
N PHE A 284 16.08 10.69 -2.23
CA PHE A 284 15.45 10.48 -3.52
C PHE A 284 14.24 9.58 -3.39
N GLN A 285 13.26 9.75 -4.28
CA GLN A 285 12.06 8.92 -4.29
C GLN A 285 11.78 8.29 -5.66
N ILE A 286 11.30 7.05 -5.60
CA ILE A 286 10.61 6.37 -6.70
C ILE A 286 9.18 6.08 -6.25
N GLN A 287 8.22 6.29 -7.15
CA GLN A 287 6.83 5.93 -6.93
C GLN A 287 6.48 4.69 -7.76
N LEU A 288 6.03 3.62 -7.12
CA LEU A 288 5.38 2.49 -7.78
C LEU A 288 3.89 2.78 -7.83
N LYS A 289 3.29 2.75 -9.02
CA LYS A 289 1.88 3.13 -9.22
C LYS A 289 0.98 1.91 -9.27
N ASP A 290 -0.23 2.08 -8.74
CA ASP A 290 -1.32 1.11 -8.81
C ASP A 290 -0.87 -0.29 -8.37
N VAL A 291 -0.30 -0.36 -7.17
CA VAL A 291 0.08 -1.60 -6.49
C VAL A 291 -1.17 -2.27 -5.92
N LEU A 292 -1.29 -3.57 -6.18
CA LEU A 292 -2.36 -4.44 -5.69
C LEU A 292 -1.79 -5.73 -5.13
N ILE A 293 -2.51 -6.35 -4.20
CA ILE A 293 -2.21 -7.69 -3.70
C ILE A 293 -2.68 -8.73 -4.73
N VAL A 294 -1.81 -9.68 -5.07
CA VAL A 294 -2.07 -10.77 -6.02
C VAL A 294 -1.63 -12.09 -5.38
N GLY A 295 -2.60 -12.86 -4.86
CA GLY A 295 -2.30 -14.00 -4.01
C GLY A 295 -1.73 -13.54 -2.67
N GLU A 296 -0.55 -14.04 -2.30
CA GLU A 296 0.18 -13.63 -1.09
C GLU A 296 1.23 -12.52 -1.36
N ASP A 297 1.42 -12.16 -2.64
CA ASP A 297 2.38 -11.14 -3.07
C ASP A 297 1.69 -9.82 -3.43
N ALA A 298 2.49 -8.80 -3.78
CA ALA A 298 2.00 -7.57 -4.38
C ALA A 298 2.73 -7.27 -5.69
N LEU A 299 2.01 -6.72 -6.67
CA LEU A 299 2.56 -6.32 -7.96
C LEU A 299 2.15 -4.88 -8.28
N PHE A 300 3.01 -4.15 -8.99
CA PHE A 300 2.62 -2.86 -9.57
C PHE A 300 1.95 -3.05 -10.94
N PHE A 301 0.85 -2.33 -11.15
CA PHE A 301 0.07 -2.33 -12.40
C PHE A 301 0.31 -1.07 -13.22
N GLY A 302 0.75 0.02 -12.59
CA GLY A 302 1.09 1.28 -13.24
C GLY A 302 2.58 1.39 -13.56
N ARG A 303 2.93 2.29 -14.49
CA ARG A 303 4.33 2.60 -14.80
C ARG A 303 4.99 3.28 -13.60
N PRO A 304 6.09 2.74 -13.05
CA PRO A 304 6.86 3.40 -11.99
C PRO A 304 7.42 4.75 -12.44
N GLU A 305 7.60 5.65 -11.49
CA GLU A 305 8.05 7.02 -11.74
C GLU A 305 9.26 7.38 -10.86
N TRP A 306 10.27 7.97 -11.50
CA TRP A 306 11.38 8.61 -10.80
C TRP A 306 10.96 10.02 -10.37
N ILE A 307 10.74 10.20 -9.06
CA ILE A 307 10.39 11.51 -8.49
C ILE A 307 11.64 12.40 -8.40
N GLY A 308 12.79 11.80 -8.11
CA GLY A 308 14.07 12.50 -8.00
C GLY A 308 14.37 13.01 -6.61
N GLU A 309 15.21 14.05 -6.54
CA GLU A 309 15.71 14.61 -5.28
C GLU A 309 14.56 15.23 -4.48
N VAL A 310 14.49 14.88 -3.19
CA VAL A 310 13.52 15.41 -2.23
C VAL A 310 14.23 15.83 -0.95
N ASN A 311 13.56 16.69 -0.16
CA ASN A 311 13.99 16.91 1.23
C ASN A 311 13.77 15.63 2.04
N LEU A 312 14.54 15.45 3.12
CA LEU A 312 14.37 14.34 4.07
C LEU A 312 12.89 14.18 4.45
N PRO A 313 12.21 13.09 4.05
CA PRO A 313 10.82 12.91 4.37
C PRO A 313 10.60 12.75 5.88
N SER A 314 9.53 13.36 6.40
CA SER A 314 9.16 13.24 7.82
C SER A 314 9.00 11.77 8.23
N GLY A 315 9.43 11.43 9.44
CA GLY A 315 9.34 10.06 9.97
C GLY A 315 10.51 9.15 9.57
N ILE A 316 11.56 9.71 8.96
CA ILE A 316 12.85 9.05 8.76
C ILE A 316 13.87 9.72 9.68
N LEU A 317 14.56 8.91 10.49
CA LEU A 317 15.75 9.34 11.23
C LEU A 317 16.94 8.84 10.43
N TYR A 318 17.74 9.75 9.87
CA TYR A 318 18.91 9.42 9.04
C TYR A 318 20.09 10.28 9.42
#